data_AF-A0A7V8JLL1-F1
#
_entry.id   AF-A0A7V8JLL1-F1
#
_cell.length_a   1.000
_cell.length_b   1.000
_cell.length_c   1.000
_cell.angle_alpha   90.00
_cell.angle_beta   90.00
_cell.angle_gamma   90.00
#
_symmetry.space_group_name_H-M   'P 1'
#
loop_
_entity.id
_entity.type
_entity.pdbx_description
1 polymer ?
#
loop_
_entity_poly.entity_id
_entity_poly.type
_entity_poly.pdbx_seq_one_letter_code
_entity_poly.pdbx_strand_id
1 'polypeptide(L)'
;MRKASRARLLLGGDHLGPNAWQKQPAAEAMAHARVLIDAYVAAGFHKIHLDCSMSCADDLVPLPDATVAARSAELACIAERTATAHGLPLPVYVIGTEVPIPGGEASLAGDLQVTTPAAAAQTLAIHQQAFDTPELRDAWQRMIAMVVQPGVDFDHSSVHDYDPAAASELADFLEQQPRIVFEAHSTDYQRESGLHALVRDHFAILKVGPAATFAYREALFALAAIEAELLPAAQCSQLPNVLDAVMQAQPRHWQAHYHGDAASLRLLRAFAFSDRCRYYWGLPEVDAAVATLFANLQAHAPPLVLLSQYLPEQYRAVREGTLENTPAALV
;
A
#
# COMPACT_ATOMS: atom_id res chain seq x y z
N MET A 1 -6.14 -0.44 25.47
CA MET A 1 -6.53 -0.93 24.12
C MET A 1 -7.46 -2.14 24.22
N ARG A 2 -8.64 -2.11 23.59
CA ARG A 2 -9.45 -3.34 23.43
C ARG A 2 -8.69 -4.24 22.44
N LYS A 3 -8.32 -5.46 22.85
CA LYS A 3 -7.71 -6.44 21.93
C LYS A 3 -8.66 -6.68 20.76
N ALA A 4 -8.25 -6.36 19.54
CA ALA A 4 -9.04 -6.66 18.36
C ALA A 4 -9.21 -8.19 18.25
N SER A 5 -10.45 -8.67 18.12
CA SER A 5 -10.71 -10.08 17.89
C SER A 5 -10.19 -10.47 16.51
N ARG A 6 -9.53 -11.62 16.39
CA ARG A 6 -9.12 -12.19 15.10
C ARG A 6 -10.30 -12.33 14.14
N ALA A 7 -11.52 -12.51 14.65
CA ALA A 7 -12.74 -12.60 13.85
C ALA A 7 -13.14 -11.29 13.13
N ARG A 8 -12.52 -10.16 13.49
CA ARG A 8 -12.73 -8.86 12.82
C ARG A 8 -11.62 -8.50 11.82
N LEU A 9 -10.59 -9.34 11.70
CA LEU A 9 -9.49 -9.12 10.78
C LEU A 9 -9.84 -9.75 9.42
N LEU A 10 -9.78 -8.95 8.37
CA LEU A 10 -9.88 -9.42 6.99
C LEU A 10 -8.50 -9.40 6.38
N LEU A 11 -8.08 -10.52 5.81
CA LEU A 11 -6.79 -10.66 5.15
C LEU A 11 -7.00 -10.62 3.63
N GLY A 12 -6.30 -9.70 2.97
CA GLY A 12 -6.35 -9.50 1.54
C GLY A 12 -4.98 -9.64 0.89
N GLY A 13 -4.95 -10.24 -0.30
CA GLY A 13 -3.77 -10.29 -1.16
C GLY A 13 -3.85 -9.19 -2.20
N ASP A 14 -2.73 -8.51 -2.42
CA ASP A 14 -2.63 -7.37 -3.33
C ASP A 14 -1.72 -7.69 -4.51
N HIS A 15 -2.10 -7.24 -5.71
CA HIS A 15 -1.44 -7.47 -6.99
C HIS A 15 -0.95 -8.92 -7.15
N LEU A 16 -1.81 -9.90 -6.85
CA LEU A 16 -1.43 -11.29 -6.95
C LEU A 16 -1.41 -11.71 -8.42
N GLY A 17 -0.22 -12.13 -8.88
CA GLY A 17 0.05 -12.48 -10.26
C GLY A 17 1.55 -12.64 -10.51
N PRO A 18 2.01 -12.51 -11.77
CA PRO A 18 3.39 -12.75 -12.16
C PRO A 18 4.36 -11.60 -11.85
N ASN A 19 3.91 -10.50 -11.22
CA ASN A 19 4.68 -9.26 -11.05
C ASN A 19 6.10 -9.47 -10.48
N ALA A 20 6.25 -10.26 -9.42
CA ALA A 20 7.55 -10.54 -8.79
C ALA A 20 8.53 -11.31 -9.71
N TRP A 21 8.01 -11.94 -10.77
CA TRP A 21 8.75 -12.80 -11.69
C TRP A 21 8.71 -12.31 -13.14
N GLN A 22 8.34 -11.05 -13.39
CA GLN A 22 8.21 -10.48 -14.75
C GLN A 22 9.47 -10.60 -15.64
N LYS A 23 10.65 -10.77 -15.03
CA LYS A 23 11.92 -10.96 -15.75
C LYS A 23 12.10 -12.40 -16.28
N GLN A 24 11.21 -13.31 -15.93
CA GLN A 24 11.19 -14.70 -16.41
C GLN A 24 10.21 -14.85 -17.58
N PRO A 25 10.28 -15.95 -18.36
CA PRO A 25 9.25 -16.29 -19.32
C PRO A 25 7.88 -16.46 -18.67
N ALA A 26 6.80 -16.11 -19.38
CA ALA A 26 5.43 -16.11 -18.89
C ALA A 26 5.01 -17.45 -18.26
N ALA A 27 5.43 -18.57 -18.85
CA ALA A 27 5.12 -19.90 -18.32
C ALA A 27 5.71 -20.14 -16.92
N GLU A 28 6.94 -19.68 -16.68
CA GLU A 28 7.62 -19.80 -15.38
C GLU A 28 7.04 -18.81 -14.36
N ALA A 29 6.84 -17.55 -14.76
CA ALA A 29 6.26 -16.52 -13.91
C ALA A 29 4.84 -16.89 -13.46
N MET A 30 4.01 -17.42 -14.36
CA MET A 30 2.69 -17.93 -14.02
C MET A 30 2.75 -19.17 -13.13
N ALA A 31 3.71 -20.08 -13.32
CA ALA A 31 3.87 -21.22 -12.41
C ALA A 31 4.11 -20.77 -10.96
N HIS A 32 4.89 -19.70 -10.76
CA HIS A 32 5.04 -19.08 -9.46
C HIS A 32 3.76 -18.39 -8.95
N ALA A 33 3.06 -17.65 -9.82
CA ALA A 33 1.79 -17.01 -9.47
C ALA A 33 0.71 -18.01 -9.03
N ARG A 34 0.67 -19.20 -9.64
CA ARG A 34 -0.21 -20.30 -9.22
C ARG A 34 0.06 -20.75 -7.79
N VAL A 35 1.33 -20.94 -7.44
CA VAL A 35 1.75 -21.31 -6.07
C VAL A 35 1.45 -20.17 -5.09
N LEU A 36 1.65 -18.92 -5.52
CA LEU A 36 1.34 -17.73 -4.71
C LEU A 36 -0.13 -17.70 -4.32
N ILE A 37 -1.04 -17.85 -5.29
CA ILE A 37 -2.49 -17.83 -5.04
C ILE A 37 -2.91 -18.97 -4.10
N ASP A 38 -2.43 -20.19 -4.37
CA ASP A 38 -2.69 -21.35 -3.52
C ASP A 38 -2.26 -21.07 -2.07
N ALA A 39 -1.04 -20.59 -1.85
CA ALA A 39 -0.52 -20.29 -0.53
C ALA A 39 -1.33 -19.20 0.20
N TYR A 40 -1.72 -18.12 -0.49
CA TYR A 40 -2.55 -17.06 0.09
C TYR A 40 -3.91 -17.59 0.54
N VAL A 41 -4.61 -18.31 -0.34
CA VAL A 41 -5.95 -18.82 -0.03
C VAL A 41 -5.89 -19.90 1.06
N ALA A 42 -4.95 -20.83 1.00
CA ALA A 42 -4.76 -21.85 2.03
C ALA A 42 -4.45 -21.25 3.42
N ALA A 43 -3.82 -20.06 3.46
CA ALA A 43 -3.55 -19.32 4.69
C ALA A 43 -4.76 -18.51 5.22
N GLY A 44 -5.89 -18.53 4.52
CA GLY A 44 -7.12 -17.84 4.93
C GLY A 44 -7.27 -16.41 4.41
N PHE A 45 -6.49 -16.00 3.40
CA PHE A 45 -6.73 -14.74 2.70
C PHE A 45 -8.00 -14.86 1.85
N HIS A 46 -8.94 -13.94 2.05
CA HIS A 46 -10.28 -14.03 1.48
C HIS A 46 -10.58 -12.95 0.44
N LYS A 47 -9.92 -11.79 0.51
CA LYS A 47 -9.98 -10.76 -0.54
C LYS A 47 -8.77 -10.94 -1.46
N ILE A 48 -9.00 -11.25 -2.74
CA ILE A 48 -7.92 -11.58 -3.68
C ILE A 48 -7.94 -10.60 -4.86
N HIS A 49 -6.92 -9.74 -4.92
CA HIS A 49 -6.68 -8.88 -6.09
C HIS A 49 -5.87 -9.67 -7.13
N LEU A 50 -6.51 -9.99 -8.26
CA LEU A 50 -5.92 -10.68 -9.40
C LEU A 50 -5.39 -9.66 -10.40
N ASP A 51 -4.06 -9.53 -10.47
CA ASP A 51 -3.40 -8.62 -11.41
C ASP A 51 -2.35 -9.37 -12.23
N CYS A 52 -2.70 -9.65 -13.49
CA CYS A 52 -1.84 -10.27 -14.49
C CYS A 52 -1.50 -9.32 -15.64
N SER A 53 -1.55 -7.99 -15.41
CA SER A 53 -1.36 -6.95 -16.45
C SER A 53 0.09 -6.80 -16.90
N MET A 54 1.06 -7.16 -16.05
CA MET A 54 2.49 -7.01 -16.33
C MET A 54 2.97 -8.02 -17.39
N SER A 55 3.63 -7.51 -18.43
CA SER A 55 4.32 -8.34 -19.44
C SER A 55 5.50 -9.09 -18.83
N CYS A 56 5.56 -10.40 -19.06
CA CYS A 56 6.73 -11.22 -18.76
C CYS A 56 7.80 -11.08 -19.88
N ALA A 57 8.95 -11.74 -19.73
CA ALA A 57 10.10 -11.53 -20.60
C ALA A 57 9.88 -11.85 -22.09
N ASP A 58 8.95 -12.75 -22.40
CA ASP A 58 8.59 -13.22 -23.74
C ASP A 58 7.20 -12.74 -24.21
N ASP A 59 6.55 -11.88 -23.42
CA ASP A 59 5.25 -11.30 -23.77
C ASP A 59 5.37 -10.11 -24.73
N LEU A 60 4.25 -9.79 -25.38
CA LEU A 60 4.07 -8.48 -26.02
C LEU A 60 4.03 -7.37 -24.96
N VAL A 61 4.49 -6.17 -25.35
CA VAL A 61 4.48 -4.97 -24.50
C VAL A 61 3.74 -3.84 -25.23
N PRO A 62 2.59 -3.34 -24.71
CA PRO A 62 1.88 -3.85 -23.54
C PRO A 62 1.24 -5.23 -23.79
N LEU A 63 0.92 -5.94 -22.70
CA LEU A 63 0.23 -7.22 -22.76
C LEU A 63 -1.23 -7.04 -23.25
N PRO A 64 -1.76 -7.88 -24.15
CA PRO A 64 -3.15 -7.78 -24.59
C PRO A 64 -4.15 -8.06 -23.46
N ASP A 65 -5.21 -7.28 -23.33
CA ASP A 65 -6.25 -7.41 -22.30
C ASP A 65 -6.84 -8.83 -22.21
N ALA A 66 -7.03 -9.50 -23.33
CA ALA A 66 -7.53 -10.87 -23.37
C ALA A 66 -6.58 -11.86 -22.67
N THR A 67 -5.27 -11.65 -22.80
CA THR A 67 -4.25 -12.44 -22.10
C THR A 67 -4.26 -12.14 -20.60
N VAL A 68 -4.40 -10.86 -20.22
CA VAL A 68 -4.55 -10.43 -18.82
C VAL A 68 -5.72 -11.16 -18.16
N ALA A 69 -6.91 -11.06 -18.77
CA ALA A 69 -8.12 -11.68 -18.25
C ALA A 69 -8.04 -13.21 -18.18
N ALA A 70 -7.44 -13.86 -19.19
CA ALA A 70 -7.25 -15.31 -19.20
C ALA A 70 -6.33 -15.77 -18.06
N ARG A 71 -5.22 -15.06 -17.81
CA ARG A 71 -4.32 -15.34 -16.68
C ARG A 71 -5.02 -15.11 -15.34
N SER A 72 -5.78 -14.03 -15.20
CA SER A 72 -6.59 -13.77 -13.99
C SER A 72 -7.61 -14.88 -13.73
N ALA A 73 -8.30 -15.37 -14.76
CA ALA A 73 -9.24 -16.49 -14.67
C ALA A 73 -8.54 -17.80 -14.26
N GLU A 74 -7.35 -18.10 -14.81
CA GLU A 74 -6.53 -19.26 -14.39
C GLU A 74 -6.22 -19.22 -12.88
N LEU A 75 -5.82 -18.05 -12.38
CA LEU A 75 -5.53 -17.84 -10.96
C LEU A 75 -6.80 -17.94 -10.10
N ALA A 76 -7.95 -17.41 -10.56
CA ALA A 76 -9.22 -17.56 -9.87
C ALA A 76 -9.63 -19.03 -9.71
N CYS A 77 -9.44 -19.86 -10.74
CA CYS A 77 -9.70 -21.31 -10.68
C CYS A 77 -8.88 -21.99 -9.59
N ILE A 78 -7.64 -21.57 -9.37
CA ILE A 78 -6.80 -22.09 -8.29
C ILE A 78 -7.35 -21.65 -6.94
N ALA A 79 -7.65 -20.36 -6.79
CA ALA A 79 -8.21 -19.81 -5.57
C ALA A 79 -9.50 -20.54 -5.13
N GLU A 80 -10.43 -20.77 -6.05
CA GLU A 80 -11.69 -21.49 -5.80
C GLU A 80 -11.47 -22.93 -5.34
N ARG A 81 -10.59 -23.66 -6.04
CA ARG A 81 -10.25 -25.06 -5.70
C ARG A 81 -9.56 -25.14 -4.34
N THR A 82 -8.60 -24.26 -4.08
CA THR A 82 -7.86 -24.24 -2.81
C THR A 82 -8.78 -23.92 -1.64
N ALA A 83 -9.66 -22.91 -1.76
CA ALA A 83 -10.64 -22.60 -0.72
C ALA A 83 -11.54 -23.79 -0.42
N THR A 84 -12.07 -24.45 -1.46
CA THR A 84 -12.90 -25.65 -1.33
C THR A 84 -12.15 -26.81 -0.66
N ALA A 85 -10.92 -27.09 -1.09
CA ALA A 85 -10.10 -28.18 -0.56
C ALA A 85 -9.76 -28.00 0.92
N HIS A 86 -9.60 -26.74 1.37
CA HIS A 86 -9.32 -26.40 2.76
C HIS A 86 -10.58 -26.16 3.62
N GLY A 87 -11.78 -26.25 3.04
CA GLY A 87 -13.03 -25.96 3.75
C GLY A 87 -13.15 -24.50 4.20
N LEU A 88 -12.53 -23.58 3.44
CA LEU A 88 -12.54 -22.14 3.71
C LEU A 88 -13.68 -21.45 2.94
N PRO A 89 -14.15 -20.28 3.40
CA PRO A 89 -15.06 -19.45 2.61
C PRO A 89 -14.46 -19.11 1.25
N LEU A 90 -15.26 -19.24 0.18
CA LEU A 90 -14.84 -18.89 -1.17
C LEU A 90 -14.42 -17.42 -1.26
N PRO A 91 -13.33 -17.07 -1.97
CA PRO A 91 -12.82 -15.71 -2.00
C PRO A 91 -13.78 -14.70 -2.65
N VAL A 92 -13.57 -13.43 -2.32
CA VAL A 92 -14.04 -12.28 -3.09
C VAL A 92 -12.89 -11.69 -3.89
N TYR A 93 -13.19 -11.18 -5.08
CA TYR A 93 -12.19 -10.82 -6.07
C TYR A 93 -12.17 -9.32 -6.38
N VAL A 94 -10.97 -8.85 -6.70
CA VAL A 94 -10.70 -7.56 -7.33
C VAL A 94 -9.89 -7.81 -8.60
N ILE A 95 -10.17 -7.07 -9.66
CA ILE A 95 -9.44 -7.12 -10.93
C ILE A 95 -9.03 -5.72 -11.38
N GLY A 96 -8.32 -5.64 -12.49
CA GLY A 96 -7.84 -4.38 -13.02
C GLY A 96 -6.47 -4.05 -12.44
N THR A 97 -5.96 -2.92 -12.88
CA THR A 97 -4.69 -2.38 -12.43
C THR A 97 -4.75 -0.89 -12.68
N GLU A 98 -4.02 -0.15 -11.89
CA GLU A 98 -3.84 1.27 -12.07
C GLU A 98 -2.63 1.48 -12.99
N VAL A 99 -2.88 2.09 -14.15
CA VAL A 99 -1.86 2.36 -15.17
C VAL A 99 -1.78 3.87 -15.38
N PRO A 100 -0.59 4.49 -15.23
CA PRO A 100 0.68 3.87 -14.82
C PRO A 100 0.67 3.40 -13.36
N ILE A 101 1.55 2.43 -13.04
CA ILE A 101 1.75 1.95 -11.66
C ILE A 101 2.06 3.15 -10.75
N PRO A 102 1.37 3.35 -9.61
CA PRO A 102 1.46 4.57 -8.83
C PRO A 102 2.63 4.52 -7.86
N GLY A 103 2.96 5.67 -7.27
CA GLY A 103 4.02 5.78 -6.27
C GLY A 103 5.45 5.68 -6.84
N GLY A 104 5.63 5.94 -8.13
CA GLY A 104 6.94 6.05 -8.78
C GLY A 104 7.17 7.44 -9.36
N GLU A 105 8.41 7.97 -9.33
CA GLU A 105 8.74 9.30 -9.90
C GLU A 105 8.32 9.46 -11.38
N ALA A 106 8.11 8.35 -12.10
CA ALA A 106 7.63 8.35 -13.47
C ALA A 106 6.13 8.71 -13.62
N SER A 107 5.30 8.59 -12.57
CA SER A 107 3.84 8.78 -12.68
C SER A 107 3.42 10.26 -12.63
N LEU A 108 4.17 11.13 -11.94
CA LEU A 108 3.88 12.58 -11.85
C LEU A 108 4.65 13.44 -12.85
N ALA A 109 5.62 12.87 -13.58
CA ALA A 109 6.26 13.54 -14.71
C ALA A 109 5.37 13.56 -15.97
N GLY A 110 4.31 12.76 -16.00
CA GLY A 110 3.21 12.83 -16.97
C GLY A 110 1.92 13.29 -16.29
N ASP A 111 1.00 13.87 -17.06
CA ASP A 111 -0.33 14.24 -16.55
C ASP A 111 -1.04 12.96 -16.08
N LEU A 112 -1.17 12.78 -14.76
CA LEU A 112 -1.89 11.66 -14.14
C LEU A 112 -3.30 11.57 -14.76
N GLN A 113 -3.54 10.55 -15.58
CA GLN A 113 -4.81 10.40 -16.29
C GLN A 113 -5.80 9.61 -15.46
N VAL A 114 -6.97 10.18 -15.23
CA VAL A 114 -8.12 9.44 -14.71
C VAL A 114 -8.48 8.32 -15.69
N THR A 115 -8.77 7.13 -15.18
CA THR A 115 -9.22 6.02 -16.02
C THR A 115 -10.52 6.38 -16.73
N THR A 116 -10.58 6.16 -18.04
CA THR A 116 -11.80 6.47 -18.80
C THR A 116 -12.89 5.42 -18.54
N PRO A 117 -14.18 5.80 -18.56
CA PRO A 117 -15.29 4.85 -18.50
C PRO A 117 -15.21 3.73 -19.54
N ALA A 118 -14.72 4.05 -20.75
CA ALA A 118 -14.57 3.08 -21.83
C ALA A 118 -13.52 2.00 -21.49
N ALA A 119 -12.37 2.38 -20.94
CA ALA A 119 -11.34 1.43 -20.52
C ALA A 119 -11.80 0.56 -19.34
N ALA A 120 -12.51 1.16 -18.37
CA ALA A 120 -13.14 0.46 -17.27
C ALA A 120 -14.18 -0.57 -17.78
N ALA A 121 -15.06 -0.18 -18.69
CA ALA A 121 -16.06 -1.05 -19.30
C ALA A 121 -15.43 -2.20 -20.10
N GLN A 122 -14.38 -1.92 -20.87
CA GLN A 122 -13.65 -2.93 -21.63
C GLN A 122 -13.00 -3.96 -20.71
N THR A 123 -12.34 -3.51 -19.64
CA THR A 123 -11.70 -4.39 -18.64
C THR A 123 -12.72 -5.33 -18.02
N LEU A 124 -13.88 -4.80 -17.59
CA LEU A 124 -14.97 -5.61 -17.04
C LEU A 124 -15.53 -6.61 -18.04
N ALA A 125 -15.79 -6.18 -19.28
CA ALA A 125 -16.37 -7.03 -20.31
C ALA A 125 -15.45 -8.22 -20.67
N ILE A 126 -14.15 -7.97 -20.82
CA ILE A 126 -13.18 -9.00 -21.17
C ILE A 126 -12.98 -9.98 -20.00
N HIS A 127 -12.92 -9.49 -18.75
CA HIS A 127 -12.86 -10.38 -17.59
C HIS A 127 -14.15 -11.18 -17.41
N GLN A 128 -15.32 -10.58 -17.65
CA GLN A 128 -16.59 -11.30 -17.62
C GLN A 128 -16.60 -12.47 -18.61
N GLN A 129 -16.10 -12.25 -19.82
CA GLN A 129 -15.97 -13.30 -20.83
C GLN A 129 -14.99 -14.40 -20.40
N ALA A 130 -13.84 -14.03 -19.84
CA ALA A 130 -12.85 -15.01 -19.35
C ALA A 130 -13.36 -15.84 -18.16
N PHE A 131 -14.26 -15.28 -17.34
CA PHE A 131 -14.88 -15.94 -16.20
C PHE A 131 -16.18 -16.70 -16.55
N ASP A 132 -16.67 -16.63 -17.79
CA ASP A 132 -17.86 -17.37 -18.25
C ASP A 132 -17.53 -18.85 -18.53
N THR A 133 -17.03 -19.53 -17.50
CA THR A 133 -16.80 -20.97 -17.47
C THR A 133 -17.65 -21.62 -16.37
N PRO A 134 -17.98 -22.92 -16.47
CA PRO A 134 -18.69 -23.63 -15.42
C PRO A 134 -18.03 -23.49 -14.03
N GLU A 135 -16.71 -23.37 -13.97
CA GLU A 135 -15.92 -23.25 -12.74
C GLU A 135 -15.92 -21.85 -12.13
N LEU A 136 -16.13 -20.78 -12.93
CA LEU A 136 -15.93 -19.39 -12.50
C LEU A 136 -17.17 -18.50 -12.55
N ARG A 137 -18.29 -18.94 -13.12
CA ARG A 137 -19.54 -18.14 -13.15
C ARG A 137 -19.99 -17.68 -11.77
N ASP A 138 -19.87 -18.54 -10.76
CA ASP A 138 -20.21 -18.19 -9.39
C ASP A 138 -19.15 -17.26 -8.77
N ALA A 139 -17.87 -17.45 -9.10
CA ALA A 139 -16.79 -16.56 -8.67
C ALA A 139 -16.95 -15.14 -9.23
N TRP A 140 -17.46 -15.00 -10.46
CA TRP A 140 -17.79 -13.71 -11.04
C TRP A 140 -18.83 -12.94 -10.22
N GLN A 141 -19.79 -13.63 -9.58
CA GLN A 141 -20.75 -12.97 -8.67
C GLN A 141 -20.10 -12.46 -7.38
N ARG A 142 -18.88 -12.91 -7.06
CA ARG A 142 -18.04 -12.45 -5.95
C ARG A 142 -16.91 -11.52 -6.41
N MET A 143 -16.95 -11.05 -7.66
CA MET A 143 -16.17 -9.89 -8.08
C MET A 143 -16.77 -8.65 -7.42
N ILE A 144 -16.05 -8.05 -6.47
CA ILE A 144 -16.57 -6.95 -5.65
C ILE A 144 -15.97 -5.59 -6.02
N ALA A 145 -14.83 -5.56 -6.70
CA ALA A 145 -14.22 -4.31 -7.08
C ALA A 145 -13.36 -4.39 -8.34
N MET A 146 -13.09 -3.23 -8.91
CA MET A 146 -12.10 -3.04 -9.96
C MET A 146 -11.13 -1.93 -9.56
N VAL A 147 -9.84 -2.15 -9.78
CA VAL A 147 -8.82 -1.13 -9.62
C VAL A 147 -8.84 -0.20 -10.83
N VAL A 148 -8.84 1.10 -10.55
CA VAL A 148 -8.80 2.19 -11.53
C VAL A 148 -7.97 3.34 -10.97
N GLN A 149 -7.54 4.27 -11.83
CA GLN A 149 -6.85 5.50 -11.44
C GLN A 149 -7.88 6.64 -11.31
N PRO A 150 -8.21 7.13 -10.10
CA PRO A 150 -9.15 8.25 -9.89
C PRO A 150 -8.54 9.64 -10.06
N GLY A 151 -7.25 9.74 -10.41
CA GLY A 151 -6.51 11.00 -10.33
C GLY A 151 -6.02 11.26 -8.91
N VAL A 152 -5.46 10.25 -8.24
CA VAL A 152 -4.69 10.42 -6.99
C VAL A 152 -3.35 9.72 -7.11
N ASP A 153 -2.30 10.39 -6.62
CA ASP A 153 -0.96 9.81 -6.50
C ASP A 153 -0.08 10.68 -5.60
N PHE A 154 1.15 10.25 -5.36
CA PHE A 154 2.19 11.03 -4.69
C PHE A 154 3.59 10.56 -5.14
N ASP A 155 4.57 11.45 -5.14
CA ASP A 155 5.98 11.11 -5.36
C ASP A 155 6.80 11.30 -4.08
N HIS A 156 8.07 11.71 -4.20
CA HIS A 156 8.94 11.94 -3.07
C HIS A 156 8.67 13.29 -2.37
N SER A 157 8.01 14.26 -3.02
CA SER A 157 7.84 15.63 -2.52
C SER A 157 6.46 16.26 -2.72
N SER A 158 5.59 15.63 -3.52
CA SER A 158 4.28 16.17 -3.87
C SER A 158 3.17 15.13 -3.75
N VAL A 159 1.95 15.62 -3.55
CA VAL A 159 0.72 14.84 -3.49
C VAL A 159 -0.22 15.41 -4.54
N HIS A 160 -0.75 14.54 -5.40
CA HIS A 160 -1.81 14.88 -6.34
C HIS A 160 -3.15 14.62 -5.68
N ASP A 161 -3.79 15.69 -5.22
CA ASP A 161 -5.08 15.64 -4.56
C ASP A 161 -6.19 15.18 -5.52
N TYR A 162 -7.13 14.40 -4.99
CA TYR A 162 -8.33 14.00 -5.73
C TYR A 162 -9.14 15.22 -6.20
N ASP A 163 -9.45 15.25 -7.50
CA ASP A 163 -10.39 16.19 -8.11
C ASP A 163 -11.69 15.47 -8.51
N PRO A 164 -12.80 15.65 -7.75
CA PRO A 164 -14.08 15.03 -8.07
C PRO A 164 -14.62 15.38 -9.46
N ALA A 165 -14.32 16.58 -9.96
CA ALA A 165 -14.82 16.99 -11.28
C ALA A 165 -14.17 16.16 -12.39
N ALA A 166 -12.86 15.90 -12.27
CA ALA A 166 -12.09 15.11 -13.22
C ALA A 166 -12.52 13.62 -13.26
N ALA A 167 -12.99 13.07 -12.13
CA ALA A 167 -13.41 11.67 -12.01
C ALA A 167 -14.93 11.44 -12.16
N SER A 168 -15.71 12.50 -12.38
CA SER A 168 -17.19 12.43 -12.42
C SER A 168 -17.73 11.41 -13.42
N GLU A 169 -17.24 11.40 -14.66
CA GLU A 169 -17.70 10.43 -15.67
C GLU A 169 -17.39 8.97 -15.29
N LEU A 170 -16.27 8.74 -14.60
CA LEU A 170 -15.89 7.42 -14.11
C LEU A 170 -16.77 6.98 -12.94
N ALA A 171 -17.11 7.90 -12.03
CA ALA A 171 -18.05 7.64 -10.95
C ALA A 171 -19.45 7.31 -11.48
N ASP A 172 -19.96 8.11 -12.43
CA ASP A 172 -21.26 7.89 -13.09
C ASP A 172 -21.34 6.54 -13.81
N PHE A 173 -20.24 6.08 -14.40
CA PHE A 173 -20.16 4.75 -15.00
C PHE A 173 -20.41 3.63 -13.98
N LEU A 174 -19.92 3.77 -12.75
CA LEU A 174 -20.07 2.73 -11.74
C LEU A 174 -21.50 2.62 -11.20
N GLU A 175 -22.30 3.70 -11.25
CA GLU A 175 -23.73 3.64 -10.92
C GLU A 175 -24.48 2.61 -11.79
N GLN A 176 -23.96 2.32 -12.99
CA GLN A 176 -24.50 1.31 -13.91
C GLN A 176 -24.00 -0.11 -13.62
N GLN A 177 -23.09 -0.28 -12.65
CA GLN A 177 -22.43 -1.55 -12.29
C GLN A 177 -22.77 -1.97 -10.85
N PRO A 178 -24.02 -2.38 -10.54
CA PRO A 178 -24.55 -2.46 -9.17
C PRO A 178 -23.89 -3.50 -8.24
N ARG A 179 -22.93 -4.30 -8.72
CA ARG A 179 -22.25 -5.35 -7.94
C ARG A 179 -20.84 -5.01 -7.51
N ILE A 180 -20.23 -3.98 -8.09
CA ILE A 180 -18.83 -3.65 -7.86
C ILE A 180 -18.67 -2.22 -7.36
N VAL A 181 -17.61 -1.99 -6.60
CA VAL A 181 -17.08 -0.66 -6.26
C VAL A 181 -15.73 -0.46 -6.94
N PHE A 182 -15.16 0.75 -6.85
CA PHE A 182 -13.77 0.94 -7.22
C PHE A 182 -12.85 0.72 -6.02
N GLU A 183 -11.69 0.15 -6.33
CA GLU A 183 -10.54 0.09 -5.43
C GLU A 183 -9.50 1.11 -5.91
N ALA A 184 -9.16 2.08 -5.06
CA ALA A 184 -8.18 3.11 -5.37
C ALA A 184 -6.87 2.85 -4.62
N HIS A 185 -5.77 2.89 -5.36
CA HIS A 185 -4.41 2.72 -4.84
C HIS A 185 -3.77 4.09 -4.60
N SER A 186 -2.70 4.12 -3.80
CA SER A 186 -1.94 5.34 -3.50
C SER A 186 -2.80 6.52 -3.02
N THR A 187 -3.80 6.22 -2.21
CA THR A 187 -4.66 7.21 -1.57
C THR A 187 -4.00 7.87 -0.34
N ASP A 188 -2.74 7.54 -0.09
CA ASP A 188 -1.91 8.12 0.94
C ASP A 188 -1.85 9.66 0.82
N TYR A 189 -1.74 10.32 1.97
CA TYR A 189 -1.58 11.78 2.11
C TYR A 189 -2.73 12.66 1.59
N GLN A 190 -3.80 12.06 1.03
CA GLN A 190 -5.00 12.80 0.67
C GLN A 190 -5.59 13.51 1.89
N ARG A 191 -6.13 14.71 1.65
CA ARG A 191 -6.92 15.44 2.65
C ARG A 191 -8.13 14.60 3.08
N GLU A 192 -8.56 14.75 4.32
CA GLU A 192 -9.77 14.06 4.84
C GLU A 192 -11.00 14.29 3.94
N SER A 193 -11.19 15.52 3.45
CA SER A 193 -12.26 15.84 2.50
C SER A 193 -12.11 15.13 1.16
N GLY A 194 -10.88 14.88 0.69
CA GLY A 194 -10.58 14.10 -0.50
C GLY A 194 -10.92 12.63 -0.32
N LEU A 195 -10.57 12.03 0.83
CA LEU A 195 -10.94 10.66 1.18
C LEU A 195 -12.47 10.48 1.25
N HIS A 196 -13.19 11.44 1.84
CA HIS A 196 -14.66 11.43 1.84
C HIS A 196 -15.25 11.54 0.43
N ALA A 197 -14.66 12.38 -0.42
CA ALA A 197 -15.09 12.54 -1.80
C ALA A 197 -14.87 11.25 -2.61
N LEU A 198 -13.71 10.60 -2.46
CA LEU A 198 -13.42 9.30 -3.07
C LEU A 198 -14.49 8.26 -2.71
N VAL A 199 -14.84 8.12 -1.43
CA VAL A 199 -15.88 7.15 -1.01
C VAL A 199 -17.26 7.50 -1.58
N ARG A 200 -17.63 8.78 -1.58
CA ARG A 200 -18.90 9.25 -2.17
C ARG A 200 -18.97 8.91 -3.65
N ASP A 201 -17.86 9.05 -4.36
CA ASP A 201 -17.74 8.82 -5.81
C ASP A 201 -17.37 7.35 -6.12
N HIS A 202 -17.71 6.45 -5.19
CA HIS A 202 -17.64 4.99 -5.29
C HIS A 202 -16.25 4.33 -5.28
N PHE A 203 -15.19 5.08 -4.99
CA PHE A 203 -13.88 4.53 -4.59
C PHE A 203 -13.98 4.07 -3.12
N ALA A 204 -14.67 2.96 -2.90
CA ALA A 204 -15.04 2.50 -1.56
C ALA A 204 -13.97 1.64 -0.88
N ILE A 205 -12.98 1.15 -1.63
CA ILE A 205 -11.80 0.49 -1.07
C ILE A 205 -10.58 1.39 -1.30
N LEU A 206 -10.11 2.03 -0.23
CA LEU A 206 -8.98 2.95 -0.28
C LEU A 206 -7.74 2.26 0.30
N LYS A 207 -6.71 2.06 -0.52
CA LYS A 207 -5.45 1.49 -0.05
C LYS A 207 -4.51 2.58 0.45
N VAL A 208 -4.00 2.35 1.66
CA VAL A 208 -3.01 3.17 2.34
C VAL A 208 -1.86 2.26 2.77
N GLY A 209 -0.63 2.75 2.64
CA GLY A 209 0.58 2.03 3.03
C GLY A 209 1.67 3.00 3.46
N PRO A 210 2.35 3.67 2.52
CA PRO A 210 3.39 4.65 2.82
C PRO A 210 3.02 5.69 3.88
N ALA A 211 1.82 6.27 3.88
CA ALA A 211 1.43 7.25 4.89
C ALA A 211 1.42 6.68 6.32
N ALA A 212 1.07 5.40 6.49
CA ALA A 212 1.10 4.76 7.80
C ALA A 212 2.52 4.60 8.33
N THR A 213 3.46 4.14 7.49
CA THR A 213 4.87 3.99 7.90
C THR A 213 5.63 5.32 7.90
N PHE A 214 5.17 6.31 7.16
CA PHE A 214 5.65 7.69 7.22
C PHE A 214 5.28 8.33 8.56
N ALA A 215 4.04 8.21 9.02
CA ALA A 215 3.62 8.70 10.34
C ALA A 215 4.39 7.99 11.48
N TYR A 216 4.61 6.67 11.34
CA TYR A 216 5.49 5.90 12.24
C TYR A 216 6.91 6.50 12.29
N ARG A 217 7.51 6.78 11.12
CA ARG A 217 8.84 7.43 11.03
C ARG A 217 8.84 8.80 11.69
N GLU A 218 7.83 9.65 11.45
CA GLU A 218 7.72 10.97 12.06
C GLU A 218 7.67 10.88 13.59
N ALA A 219 6.85 9.97 14.13
CA ALA A 219 6.77 9.74 15.56
C ALA A 219 8.12 9.30 16.13
N LEU A 220 8.80 8.35 15.48
CA LEU A 220 10.14 7.91 15.90
C LEU A 220 11.20 9.01 15.82
N PHE A 221 11.18 9.84 14.80
CA PHE A 221 12.13 10.95 14.65
C PHE A 221 11.88 12.04 15.69
N ALA A 222 10.61 12.36 15.97
CA ALA A 222 10.23 13.27 17.03
C ALA A 222 10.66 12.74 18.41
N LEU A 223 10.45 11.45 18.68
CA LEU A 223 10.91 10.80 19.92
C LEU A 223 12.43 10.80 20.03
N ALA A 224 13.17 10.56 18.94
CA ALA A 224 14.64 10.64 18.93
C ALA A 224 15.15 12.07 19.19
N ALA A 225 14.42 13.10 18.72
CA ALA A 225 14.73 14.48 19.05
C ALA A 225 14.49 14.77 20.55
N ILE A 226 13.38 14.28 21.12
CA ILE A 226 13.10 14.36 22.56
C ILE A 226 14.20 13.65 23.37
N GLU A 227 14.59 12.45 22.97
CA GLU A 227 15.67 11.67 23.60
C GLU A 227 16.98 12.47 23.66
N ALA A 228 17.34 13.16 22.57
CA ALA A 228 18.55 13.95 22.48
C ALA A 228 18.56 15.20 23.41
N GLU A 229 17.38 15.76 23.72
CA GLU A 229 17.26 16.85 24.70
C GLU A 229 17.32 16.35 26.15
N LEU A 230 16.94 15.09 26.39
CA LEU A 230 16.87 14.51 27.74
C LEU A 230 18.16 13.85 28.19
N LEU A 231 18.90 13.24 27.26
CA LEU A 231 20.00 12.34 27.58
C LEU A 231 21.33 12.80 26.97
N PRO A 232 22.46 12.46 27.61
CA PRO A 232 23.77 12.63 26.98
C PRO A 232 23.86 11.82 25.69
N ALA A 233 24.52 12.37 24.65
CA ALA A 233 24.61 11.76 23.32
C ALA A 233 25.14 10.30 23.29
N ALA A 234 25.95 9.91 24.28
CA ALA A 234 26.46 8.54 24.41
C ALA A 234 25.40 7.51 24.85
N GLN A 235 24.25 7.96 25.36
CA GLN A 235 23.14 7.12 25.81
C GLN A 235 21.99 7.08 24.79
N CYS A 236 21.94 8.03 23.85
CA CYS A 236 20.87 8.10 22.86
C CYS A 236 20.95 6.97 21.83
N SER A 237 19.79 6.54 21.33
CA SER A 237 19.65 5.57 20.23
C SER A 237 20.31 6.02 18.93
N GLN A 238 20.37 7.35 18.70
CA GLN A 238 20.78 7.97 17.45
C GLN A 238 20.01 7.45 16.22
N LEU A 239 18.74 7.07 16.42
CA LEU A 239 17.93 6.35 15.44
C LEU A 239 17.95 6.96 14.02
N PRO A 240 17.77 8.28 13.80
CA PRO A 240 17.84 8.86 12.46
C PRO A 240 19.19 8.64 11.77
N ASN A 241 20.30 8.68 12.52
CA ASN A 241 21.64 8.47 11.98
C ASN A 241 21.88 6.99 11.65
N VAL A 242 21.42 6.08 12.50
CA VAL A 242 21.49 4.64 12.26
C VAL A 242 20.71 4.28 11.00
N LEU A 243 19.47 4.79 10.86
CA LEU A 243 18.66 4.57 9.67
C LEU A 243 19.34 5.09 8.40
N ASP A 244 19.85 6.34 8.41
CA ASP A 244 20.56 6.92 7.26
C ASP A 244 21.81 6.11 6.88
N ALA A 245 22.58 5.63 7.86
CA ALA A 245 23.77 4.83 7.63
C ALA A 245 23.43 3.46 7.00
N VAL A 246 22.40 2.78 7.52
CA VAL A 246 21.95 1.48 6.99
C VAL A 246 21.38 1.64 5.58
N MET A 247 20.59 2.69 5.33
CA MET A 247 20.08 2.97 3.99
C MET A 247 21.21 3.24 2.98
N GLN A 248 22.28 3.96 3.38
CA GLN A 248 23.45 4.16 2.52
C GLN A 248 24.22 2.86 2.25
N ALA A 249 24.38 2.01 3.27
CA ALA A 249 25.06 0.72 3.12
C ALA A 249 24.27 -0.27 2.25
N GLN A 250 22.95 -0.18 2.24
CA GLN A 250 22.06 -1.08 1.48
C GLN A 250 21.11 -0.29 0.55
N PRO A 251 21.60 0.32 -0.54
CA PRO A 251 20.84 1.32 -1.30
C PRO A 251 19.72 0.76 -2.20
N ARG A 252 19.62 -0.57 -2.32
CA ARG A 252 18.73 -1.28 -3.27
C ARG A 252 17.26 -0.82 -3.24
N HIS A 253 16.74 -0.41 -2.08
CA HIS A 253 15.31 -0.09 -1.94
C HIS A 253 14.98 1.38 -2.24
N TRP A 254 15.96 2.26 -2.36
CA TRP A 254 15.74 3.69 -2.62
C TRP A 254 16.52 4.24 -3.83
N GLN A 255 17.62 3.63 -4.25
CA GLN A 255 18.52 4.19 -5.28
C GLN A 255 17.87 4.43 -6.64
N ALA A 256 16.83 3.66 -6.98
CA ALA A 256 16.08 3.80 -8.22
C ALA A 256 14.95 4.84 -8.12
N HIS A 257 14.72 5.39 -6.92
CA HIS A 257 13.62 6.30 -6.62
C HIS A 257 14.07 7.68 -6.19
N TYR A 258 15.32 7.87 -5.77
CA TYR A 258 15.84 9.16 -5.32
C TYR A 258 17.08 9.52 -6.11
N HIS A 259 17.10 10.75 -6.61
CA HIS A 259 18.20 11.29 -7.40
C HIS A 259 18.63 12.66 -6.87
N GLY A 260 19.84 13.08 -7.22
CA GLY A 260 20.40 14.36 -6.79
C GLY A 260 21.76 14.23 -6.11
N ASP A 261 22.21 15.32 -5.51
CA ASP A 261 23.47 15.37 -4.77
C ASP A 261 23.36 14.71 -3.38
N ALA A 262 24.48 14.62 -2.67
CA ALA A 262 24.53 13.95 -1.37
C ALA A 262 23.58 14.57 -0.33
N ALA A 263 23.38 15.89 -0.36
CA ALA A 263 22.48 16.60 0.54
C ALA A 263 21.01 16.29 0.21
N SER A 264 20.66 16.33 -1.08
CA SER A 264 19.33 15.97 -1.58
C SER A 264 18.99 14.53 -1.23
N LEU A 265 19.90 13.59 -1.48
CA LEU A 265 19.69 12.18 -1.18
C LEU A 265 19.53 11.95 0.34
N ARG A 266 20.29 12.65 1.19
CA ARG A 266 20.10 12.58 2.65
C ARG A 266 18.71 13.05 3.05
N LEU A 267 18.24 14.16 2.49
CA LEU A 267 16.89 14.69 2.74
C LEU A 267 15.81 13.70 2.29
N LEU A 268 15.92 13.15 1.08
CA LEU A 268 14.93 12.21 0.53
C LEU A 268 14.87 10.89 1.30
N ARG A 269 16.02 10.36 1.75
CA ARG A 269 16.05 9.16 2.61
C ARG A 269 15.32 9.38 3.94
N ALA A 270 15.40 10.58 4.49
CA ALA A 270 14.82 10.92 5.78
C ALA A 270 13.34 11.34 5.70
N PHE A 271 12.92 12.02 4.62
CA PHE A 271 11.67 12.79 4.65
C PHE A 271 10.73 12.59 3.45
N ALA A 272 11.15 11.87 2.40
CA ALA A 272 10.32 11.75 1.20
C ALA A 272 8.99 11.00 1.46
N PHE A 273 7.92 11.42 0.76
CA PHE A 273 6.58 10.80 0.83
C PHE A 273 6.54 9.39 0.24
N SER A 274 7.45 9.04 -0.68
CA SER A 274 7.59 7.67 -1.16
C SER A 274 7.98 6.67 -0.07
N ASP A 275 8.42 7.16 1.10
CA ASP A 275 8.71 6.42 2.33
C ASP A 275 9.54 5.15 2.12
N ARG A 276 10.60 5.24 1.31
CA ARG A 276 11.47 4.07 1.04
C ARG A 276 12.21 3.58 2.27
N CYS A 277 12.23 4.35 3.36
CA CYS A 277 12.80 3.91 4.62
C CYS A 277 12.02 2.76 5.28
N ARG A 278 10.75 2.53 4.91
CA ARG A 278 9.92 1.44 5.45
C ARG A 278 10.51 0.04 5.30
N TYR A 279 11.34 -0.17 4.27
CA TYR A 279 11.99 -1.45 4.00
C TYR A 279 13.18 -1.74 4.92
N TYR A 280 13.54 -0.82 5.83
CA TYR A 280 14.71 -0.90 6.68
C TYR A 280 14.37 -1.08 8.17
N TRP A 281 13.11 -0.83 8.60
CA TRP A 281 12.71 -0.91 10.01
C TRP A 281 12.94 -2.29 10.64
N GLY A 282 12.81 -3.36 9.86
CA GLY A 282 13.03 -4.73 10.33
C GLY A 282 14.49 -5.21 10.29
N LEU A 283 15.45 -4.34 9.93
CA LEU A 283 16.86 -4.70 9.95
C LEU A 283 17.40 -4.64 11.39
N PRO A 284 18.27 -5.59 11.80
CA PRO A 284 18.69 -5.72 13.20
C PRO A 284 19.25 -4.43 13.81
N GLU A 285 20.01 -3.65 13.05
CA GLU A 285 20.61 -2.40 13.51
C GLU A 285 19.56 -1.32 13.77
N VAL A 286 18.54 -1.23 12.91
CA VAL A 286 17.46 -0.24 13.03
C VAL A 286 16.50 -0.64 14.15
N ASP A 287 16.12 -1.92 14.22
CA ASP A 287 15.27 -2.48 15.27
C ASP A 287 15.90 -2.29 16.66
N ALA A 288 17.21 -2.54 16.80
CA ALA A 288 17.95 -2.30 18.04
C ALA A 288 17.98 -0.82 18.45
N ALA A 289 18.09 0.10 17.48
CA ALA A 289 18.02 1.54 17.75
C ALA A 289 16.61 1.95 18.21
N VAL A 290 15.54 1.42 17.58
CA VAL A 290 14.15 1.65 18.02
C VAL A 290 13.93 1.11 19.44
N ALA A 291 14.41 -0.10 19.73
CA ALA A 291 14.30 -0.70 21.06
C ALA A 291 15.03 0.14 22.12
N THR A 292 16.22 0.66 21.80
CA THR A 292 16.99 1.56 22.68
C THR A 292 16.23 2.86 22.93
N LEU A 293 15.70 3.48 21.87
CA LEU A 293 14.89 4.70 21.98
C LEU A 293 13.69 4.50 22.91
N PHE A 294 12.97 3.39 22.73
CA PHE A 294 11.80 3.07 23.55
C PHE A 294 12.18 2.82 25.00
N ALA A 295 13.25 2.07 25.27
CA ALA A 295 13.71 1.81 26.62
C ALA A 295 14.14 3.11 27.34
N ASN A 296 14.85 3.98 26.64
CA ASN A 296 15.29 5.27 27.17
C ASN A 296 14.11 6.17 27.55
N LEU A 297 13.09 6.27 26.69
CA LEU A 297 11.91 7.11 26.93
C LEU A 297 10.88 6.47 27.87
N GLN A 298 10.93 5.16 28.10
CA GLN A 298 10.21 4.51 29.19
C GLN A 298 10.85 4.84 30.55
N ALA A 299 12.19 4.84 30.62
CA ALA A 299 12.92 5.21 31.83
C ALA A 299 12.85 6.71 32.12
N HIS A 300 12.77 7.53 31.07
CA HIS A 300 12.74 8.99 31.14
C HIS A 300 11.56 9.51 30.31
N ALA A 301 10.36 9.49 30.92
CA ALA A 301 9.13 9.91 30.24
C ALA A 301 9.28 11.32 29.63
N PRO A 302 8.86 11.54 28.37
CA PRO A 302 8.90 12.85 27.73
C PRO A 302 8.24 13.96 28.57
N PRO A 303 8.96 15.03 28.93
CA PRO A 303 8.34 16.23 29.51
C PRO A 303 7.29 16.81 28.56
N LEU A 304 6.17 17.29 29.13
CA LEU A 304 5.06 17.84 28.33
C LEU A 304 5.47 19.00 27.42
N VAL A 305 6.47 19.80 27.83
CA VAL A 305 7.01 20.90 27.01
C VAL A 305 7.69 20.39 25.73
N LEU A 306 8.38 19.24 25.80
CA LEU A 306 9.02 18.63 24.64
C LEU A 306 7.98 17.92 23.77
N LEU A 307 6.96 17.27 24.36
CA LEU A 307 5.84 16.75 23.59
C LEU A 307 5.11 17.86 22.82
N SER A 308 4.83 19.00 23.45
CA SER A 308 4.20 20.13 22.76
C SER A 308 5.03 20.67 21.59
N GLN A 309 6.36 20.53 21.65
CA GLN A 309 7.28 21.00 20.62
C GLN A 309 7.40 20.03 19.44
N TYR A 310 7.45 18.72 19.70
CA TYR A 310 7.76 17.71 18.67
C TYR A 310 6.56 16.82 18.27
N LEU A 311 5.56 16.68 19.14
CA LEU A 311 4.37 15.84 18.95
C LEU A 311 3.10 16.59 19.41
N PRO A 312 2.72 17.70 18.75
CA PRO A 312 1.70 18.63 19.25
C PRO A 312 0.30 18.01 19.36
N GLU A 313 -0.08 17.09 18.45
CA GLU A 313 -1.37 16.39 18.52
C GLU A 313 -1.41 15.42 19.69
N GLN A 314 -0.34 14.63 19.89
CA GLN A 314 -0.21 13.72 21.01
C GLN A 314 -0.16 14.48 22.34
N TYR A 315 0.49 15.65 22.39
CA TYR A 315 0.48 16.52 23.57
C TYR A 315 -0.94 16.90 23.99
N ARG A 316 -1.81 17.29 23.04
CA ARG A 316 -3.21 17.62 23.33
C ARG A 316 -3.95 16.40 23.89
N ALA A 317 -3.80 15.24 23.27
CA ALA A 317 -4.43 14.00 23.74
C ALA A 317 -3.93 13.55 25.13
N VAL A 318 -2.64 13.69 25.42
CA VAL A 318 -2.06 13.43 26.75
C VAL A 318 -2.63 14.40 27.79
N ARG A 319 -2.75 15.68 27.46
CA ARG A 319 -3.34 16.71 28.34
C ARG A 319 -4.81 16.46 28.64
N GLU A 320 -5.53 15.84 27.72
CA GLU A 320 -6.94 15.44 27.86
C GLU A 320 -7.10 14.07 28.54
N GLY A 321 -6.01 13.34 28.78
CA GLY A 321 -6.03 12.00 29.37
C GLY A 321 -6.57 10.92 28.43
N THR A 322 -6.66 11.20 27.13
CA THR A 322 -7.11 10.26 26.09
C THR A 322 -5.96 9.44 25.50
N LEU A 323 -4.71 9.86 25.75
CA LEU A 323 -3.49 9.17 25.37
C LEU A 323 -2.51 9.06 26.54
N GLU A 324 -1.85 7.90 26.68
CA GLU A 324 -0.79 7.72 27.67
C GLU A 324 0.52 8.35 27.19
N ASN A 325 1.28 8.97 28.10
CA ASN A 325 2.62 9.48 27.79
C ASN A 325 3.66 8.36 27.87
N THR A 326 3.59 7.40 26.95
CA THR A 326 4.57 6.33 26.78
C THR A 326 4.99 6.26 25.31
N PRO A 327 6.25 5.91 24.99
CA PRO A 327 6.71 5.90 23.59
C PRO A 327 5.84 5.02 22.69
N ALA A 328 5.37 3.88 23.18
CA ALA A 328 4.50 2.98 22.42
C ALA A 328 3.07 3.49 22.21
N ALA A 329 2.57 4.41 23.04
CA ALA A 329 1.28 5.04 22.84
C ALA A 329 1.38 6.31 21.97
N LEU A 330 2.53 6.98 21.99
CA LEU A 330 2.80 8.17 21.19
C LEU A 330 3.01 7.87 19.70
N VAL A 331 3.47 6.65 19.39
CA VAL A 331 3.61 6.09 18.04
C VAL A 331 2.31 5.39 17.63
#